data_AF-J7IP60-F1
#
_entry.id   AF-J7IP60-F1
#
_cell.length_a   1.000
_cell.length_b   1.000
_cell.length_c   1.000
_cell.angle_alpha   90.00
_cell.angle_beta   90.00
_cell.angle_gamma   90.00
#
_symmetry.space_group_name_H-M   'P 1'
#
loop_
_entity.id
_entity.type
_entity.pdbx_description
1 polymer ?
#
loop_
_entity_poly.entity_id
_entity_poly.type
_entity_poly.pdbx_seq_one_letter_code
_entity_poly.pdbx_strand_id
1 'polypeptide(L)'
;MKIKLKVLSIVTVSAILLSLSSYAAFAIKSDIEAKKEKLENYQIEYRDKQRKIEAEIRSMPRNSEEDWEKIREAERKLKDMPMSPEADQLVRELSTPSPEQPKKDLEIRIFYSRDSLETAPNYAGLAKLEKDPVNKEKYEKSAKIMEQKKLLLDQVEKDFKEGKGTFEEWNKRIDELMAIDQCR
;
A
#
# COMPACT_ATOMS: atom_id res chain seq x y z
N MET A 1 11.71 5.36 59.95
CA MET A 1 12.39 4.71 58.79
C MET A 1 11.54 4.51 57.52
N LYS A 2 10.19 4.63 57.55
CA LYS A 2 9.33 4.33 56.37
C LYS A 2 9.33 5.39 55.24
N ILE A 3 9.59 6.66 55.56
CA ILE A 3 9.52 7.76 54.56
C ILE A 3 10.72 7.72 53.60
N LYS A 4 11.92 7.39 54.10
CA LYS A 4 13.14 7.32 53.28
C LYS A 4 13.08 6.21 52.20
N LEU A 5 12.45 5.07 52.49
CA LEU A 5 12.25 3.99 51.51
C LEU A 5 11.27 4.35 50.39
N LYS A 6 10.18 5.05 50.71
CA LYS A 6 9.20 5.49 49.69
C LYS A 6 9.82 6.46 48.69
N VAL A 7 10.58 7.45 49.16
CA VAL A 7 11.25 8.43 48.29
C VAL A 7 12.30 7.76 47.41
N LEU A 8 13.11 6.83 47.96
CA LEU A 8 14.10 6.07 47.19
C LEU A 8 13.43 5.22 46.09
N SER A 9 12.27 4.61 46.38
CA SER A 9 11.51 3.81 45.40
C SER A 9 10.94 4.66 44.26
N ILE A 10 10.48 5.88 44.56
CA ILE A 10 9.94 6.79 43.53
C ILE A 10 11.07 7.26 42.60
N VAL A 11 12.21 7.66 43.16
CA VAL A 11 13.38 8.12 42.37
C VAL A 11 13.91 7.02 41.46
N THR A 12 13.97 5.77 41.94
CA THR A 12 14.41 4.62 41.15
C THR A 12 13.42 4.27 40.03
N VAL A 13 12.11 4.28 40.30
CA VAL A 13 11.08 4.07 39.26
C VAL A 13 11.11 5.17 38.20
N SER A 14 11.26 6.44 38.59
CA SER A 14 11.39 7.56 37.66
C SER A 14 12.65 7.47 36.80
N ALA A 15 13.79 7.06 37.38
CA ALA A 15 15.03 6.86 36.64
C ALA A 15 14.91 5.71 35.62
N ILE A 16 14.25 4.61 36.00
CA ILE A 16 13.99 3.48 35.10
C ILE A 16 13.07 3.92 33.95
N LEU A 17 11.98 4.63 34.23
CA LEU A 17 11.06 5.15 33.20
C LEU A 17 11.76 6.10 32.22
N LEU A 18 12.60 7.01 32.73
CA LEU A 18 13.39 7.92 31.88
C LEU A 18 14.37 7.13 31.01
N SER A 19 15.09 6.16 31.57
CA SER A 19 16.02 5.33 30.80
C SER A 19 15.34 4.50 29.70
N LEU A 20 14.14 3.96 29.96
CA LEU A 20 13.34 3.25 28.96
C LEU A 20 12.87 4.20 27.84
N SER A 21 12.44 5.41 28.19
CA SER A 21 11.99 6.40 27.20
C SER A 21 13.14 6.90 26.31
N SER A 22 14.34 7.09 26.88
CA SER A 22 15.55 7.45 26.12
C SER A 22 16.01 6.32 25.21
N TYR A 23 15.92 5.07 25.67
CA TYR A 23 16.26 3.90 24.85
C TYR A 23 15.28 3.71 23.68
N ALA A 24 13.98 3.86 23.92
CA ALA A 24 12.97 3.80 22.86
C ALA A 24 13.17 4.91 21.82
N ALA A 25 13.46 6.15 22.26
CA ALA A 25 13.75 7.26 21.35
C ALA A 25 15.03 7.05 20.52
N PHE A 26 16.06 6.44 21.11
CA PHE A 26 17.29 6.08 20.41
C PHE A 26 17.06 4.95 19.40
N ALA A 27 16.32 3.91 19.77
CA ALA A 27 15.97 2.79 18.89
C ALA A 27 15.17 3.26 17.67
N ILE A 28 14.20 4.17 17.86
CA ILE A 28 13.42 4.77 16.76
C ILE A 28 14.30 5.60 15.83
N LYS A 29 15.20 6.43 16.38
CA LYS A 29 16.15 7.20 15.55
C LYS A 29 17.07 6.30 14.76
N SER A 30 17.63 5.26 15.39
CA SER A 30 18.50 4.28 14.75
C SER A 30 17.80 3.51 13.62
N ASP A 31 16.52 3.16 13.79
CA ASP A 31 15.72 2.49 12.76
C ASP A 31 15.43 3.42 11.56
N ILE A 32 15.09 4.69 11.83
CA ILE A 32 14.91 5.71 10.77
C ILE A 32 16.21 5.95 10.00
N GLU A 33 17.36 6.05 10.68
CA GLU A 33 18.67 6.24 10.05
C GLU A 33 19.01 5.05 9.13
N ALA A 34 18.80 3.82 9.61
CA ALA A 34 19.04 2.61 8.83
C ALA A 34 18.11 2.49 7.61
N LYS A 35 16.84 2.90 7.75
CA LYS A 35 15.89 2.95 6.62
C LYS A 35 16.28 4.01 5.60
N LYS A 36 16.78 5.18 6.03
CA LYS A 36 17.29 6.22 5.13
C LYS A 36 18.51 5.74 4.35
N GLU A 37 19.46 5.10 5.03
CA GLU A 37 20.66 4.54 4.38
C GLU A 37 20.28 3.48 3.32
N LYS A 38 19.32 2.60 3.64
CA LYS A 38 18.79 1.64 2.65
C LYS A 38 18.14 2.33 1.46
N LEU A 39 17.32 3.37 1.70
CA LEU A 39 16.69 4.13 0.62
C LEU A 39 17.74 4.84 -0.26
N GLU A 40 18.78 5.41 0.34
CA GLU A 40 19.88 6.04 -0.38
C GLU A 40 20.62 5.03 -1.27
N ASN A 41 20.88 3.82 -0.76
CA ASN A 41 21.47 2.74 -1.56
C ASN A 41 20.59 2.35 -2.75
N TYR A 42 19.27 2.22 -2.58
CA TYR A 42 18.35 1.96 -3.69
C TYR A 42 18.36 3.10 -4.72
N GLN A 43 18.41 4.35 -4.27
CA GLN A 43 18.49 5.51 -5.16
C GLN A 43 19.82 5.59 -5.92
N ILE A 44 20.92 5.17 -5.31
CA ILE A 44 22.22 5.05 -5.98
C ILE A 44 22.16 3.96 -7.05
N GLU A 45 21.68 2.76 -6.70
CA GLU A 45 21.57 1.65 -7.64
C GLU A 45 20.65 1.98 -8.83
N TYR A 46 19.53 2.65 -8.56
CA TYR A 46 18.61 3.12 -9.59
C TYR A 46 19.28 4.12 -10.55
N ARG A 47 19.98 5.13 -10.01
CA ARG A 47 20.72 6.11 -10.81
C ARG A 47 21.83 5.47 -11.65
N ASP A 48 22.52 4.46 -11.11
CA ASP A 48 23.55 3.72 -11.85
C ASP A 48 22.95 2.89 -12.99
N LYS A 49 21.78 2.26 -12.79
CA LYS A 49 21.04 1.57 -13.85
C LYS A 49 20.60 2.53 -14.95
N GLN A 50 20.03 3.68 -14.57
CA GLN A 50 19.65 4.72 -15.53
C GLN A 50 20.84 5.18 -16.36
N ARG A 51 21.97 5.49 -15.72
CA ARG A 51 23.20 5.93 -16.40
C ARG A 51 23.72 4.88 -17.39
N LYS A 52 23.65 3.60 -17.06
CA LYS A 52 24.05 2.51 -17.97
C LYS A 52 23.18 2.47 -19.22
N ILE A 53 21.86 2.56 -19.07
CA ILE A 53 20.92 2.57 -20.20
C ILE A 53 21.08 3.84 -21.04
N GLU A 54 21.27 5.01 -20.41
CA GLU A 54 21.55 6.26 -21.14
C GLU A 54 22.85 6.17 -21.95
N ALA A 55 23.90 5.56 -21.39
CA ALA A 55 25.14 5.32 -22.11
C ALA A 55 24.94 4.36 -23.29
N GLU A 56 24.14 3.31 -23.10
CA GLU A 56 23.76 2.36 -24.15
C GLU A 56 23.03 3.08 -25.30
N ILE A 57 21.98 3.86 -25.00
CA ILE A 57 21.22 4.68 -25.97
C ILE A 57 22.14 5.64 -26.75
N ARG A 58 23.09 6.29 -26.06
CA ARG A 58 24.04 7.20 -26.71
C ARG A 58 24.94 6.45 -27.69
N SER A 59 25.37 5.24 -27.33
CA SER A 59 26.26 4.40 -28.14
C SER A 59 25.60 3.71 -29.34
N MET A 60 24.25 3.65 -29.38
CA MET A 60 23.53 3.03 -30.49
C MET A 60 23.74 3.80 -31.82
N PRO A 61 23.90 3.09 -32.95
CA PRO A 61 23.94 3.70 -34.28
C PRO A 61 22.60 4.39 -34.61
N ARG A 62 22.60 5.30 -35.59
CA ARG A 62 21.42 6.10 -35.99
C ARG A 62 21.25 6.10 -37.51
N ASN A 63 21.53 4.96 -38.13
CA ASN A 63 21.73 4.87 -39.58
C ASN A 63 20.48 4.35 -40.30
N SER A 64 19.56 3.72 -39.58
CA SER A 64 18.33 3.12 -40.12
C SER A 64 17.13 3.37 -39.21
N GLU A 65 15.92 3.18 -39.76
CA GLU A 65 14.68 3.23 -38.96
C GLU A 65 14.66 2.12 -37.88
N GLU A 66 15.27 0.96 -38.16
CA GLU A 66 15.43 -0.13 -37.19
C GLU A 66 16.30 0.30 -35.99
N ASP A 67 17.34 1.10 -36.22
CA ASP A 67 18.17 1.65 -35.14
C ASP A 67 17.39 2.66 -34.28
N TRP A 68 16.57 3.51 -34.92
CA TRP A 68 15.70 4.45 -34.21
C TRP A 68 14.61 3.75 -33.40
N GLU A 69 14.09 2.62 -33.89
CA GLU A 69 13.15 1.79 -33.14
C GLU A 69 13.78 1.20 -31.87
N LYS A 70 15.01 0.68 -31.97
CA LYS A 70 15.77 0.19 -30.80
C LYS A 70 16.07 1.29 -29.78
N ILE A 71 16.39 2.50 -30.25
CA ILE A 71 16.58 3.67 -29.39
C ILE A 71 15.28 4.02 -28.65
N ARG A 72 14.14 4.08 -29.36
CA ARG A 72 12.83 4.39 -28.75
C ARG A 72 12.39 3.33 -27.75
N GLU A 73 12.70 2.06 -28.01
CA GLU A 73 12.42 0.96 -27.07
C GLU A 73 13.26 1.10 -25.80
N ALA A 74 14.56 1.40 -25.93
CA ALA A 74 15.45 1.63 -24.79
C ALA A 74 15.06 2.89 -23.99
N GLU A 75 14.66 3.97 -24.65
CA GLU A 75 14.13 5.18 -24.01
C GLU A 75 12.83 4.91 -23.24
N ARG A 76 11.93 4.09 -23.81
CA ARG A 76 10.71 3.65 -23.12
C ARG A 76 11.03 2.82 -21.88
N LYS A 77 11.98 1.87 -22.01
CA LYS A 77 12.45 1.06 -20.89
C LYS A 77 13.10 1.89 -19.78
N LEU A 78 13.82 2.96 -20.13
CA LEU A 78 14.37 3.91 -19.15
C LEU A 78 13.26 4.69 -18.42
N LYS A 79 12.27 5.19 -19.18
CA LYS A 79 11.13 5.94 -18.63
C LYS A 79 10.26 5.10 -17.69
N ASP A 80 10.06 3.84 -18.03
CA ASP A 80 9.17 2.94 -17.29
C ASP A 80 9.93 2.12 -16.21
N MET A 81 11.20 2.45 -15.94
CA MET A 81 12.00 1.73 -14.95
C MET A 81 11.56 2.08 -13.51
N PRO A 82 11.08 1.11 -12.71
CA PRO A 82 10.71 1.36 -11.31
C PRO A 82 11.93 1.39 -10.39
N MET A 83 11.84 2.12 -9.28
CA MET A 83 12.92 2.28 -8.27
C MET A 83 13.06 1.09 -7.29
N SER A 84 12.40 -0.03 -7.57
CA SER A 84 12.13 -1.18 -6.69
C SER A 84 10.97 -0.95 -5.69
N PRO A 85 10.10 -1.97 -5.50
CA PRO A 85 9.00 -1.92 -4.52
C PRO A 85 9.46 -1.62 -3.08
N GLU A 86 10.65 -2.10 -2.71
CA GLU A 86 11.25 -1.90 -1.39
C GLU A 86 11.63 -0.43 -1.16
N ALA A 87 12.10 0.27 -2.20
CA ALA A 87 12.37 1.70 -2.13
C ALA A 87 11.08 2.50 -1.96
N ASP A 88 10.00 2.14 -2.67
CA ASP A 88 8.69 2.79 -2.53
C ASP A 88 8.10 2.60 -1.13
N GLN A 89 8.27 1.40 -0.55
CA GLN A 89 7.87 1.13 0.83
C GLN A 89 8.70 1.96 1.82
N LEU A 90 10.01 2.04 1.64
CA LEU A 90 10.87 2.87 2.48
C LEU A 90 10.53 4.36 2.39
N VAL A 91 10.19 4.86 1.20
CA VAL A 91 9.71 6.24 1.03
C VAL A 91 8.44 6.46 1.85
N ARG A 92 7.47 5.54 1.82
CA ARG A 92 6.23 5.65 2.61
C ARG A 92 6.50 5.61 4.12
N GLU A 93 7.39 4.73 4.57
CA GLU A 93 7.76 4.60 5.98
C GLU A 93 8.58 5.80 6.51
N LEU A 94 9.36 6.46 5.65
CA LEU A 94 10.19 7.62 5.98
C LEU A 94 9.49 8.97 5.77
N SER A 95 8.35 8.98 5.09
CA SER A 95 7.55 10.19 4.87
C SER A 95 6.94 10.65 6.19
N THR A 96 7.08 11.93 6.54
CA THR A 96 6.21 12.56 7.54
C THR A 96 4.76 12.46 7.07
N PRO A 97 3.81 12.00 7.91
CA PRO A 97 2.42 11.86 7.50
C PRO A 97 1.90 13.22 7.04
N SER A 98 1.62 13.34 5.74
CA SER A 98 0.99 14.53 5.18
C SER A 98 -0.46 14.60 5.68
N PRO A 99 -1.02 15.80 5.95
CA PRO A 99 -2.44 15.96 6.24
C PRO A 99 -3.36 15.37 5.16
N GLU A 100 -2.87 15.25 3.92
CA GLU A 100 -3.61 14.65 2.79
C GLU A 100 -3.41 13.14 2.67
N GLN A 101 -2.47 12.55 3.41
CA GLN A 101 -2.12 11.13 3.29
C GLN A 101 -3.29 10.20 3.64
N PRO A 102 -4.08 10.45 4.71
CA PRO A 102 -5.28 9.65 4.99
C PRO A 102 -6.30 9.68 3.83
N LYS A 103 -6.38 10.80 3.11
CA LYS A 103 -7.24 10.95 1.94
C LYS A 103 -6.74 10.12 0.76
N LYS A 104 -5.45 10.24 0.43
CA LYS A 104 -4.83 9.46 -0.67
C LYS A 104 -4.87 7.96 -0.40
N ASP A 105 -4.59 7.54 0.83
CA ASP A 105 -4.63 6.14 1.22
C ASP A 105 -6.05 5.56 1.06
N LEU A 106 -7.08 6.34 1.44
CA LEU A 106 -8.47 5.92 1.28
C LEU A 106 -8.92 5.89 -0.19
N GLU A 107 -8.51 6.86 -1.01
CA GLU A 107 -8.75 6.87 -2.46
C GLU A 107 -8.16 5.62 -3.13
N ILE A 108 -6.90 5.30 -2.82
CA ILE A 108 -6.21 4.11 -3.29
C ILE A 108 -6.95 2.84 -2.85
N ARG A 109 -7.41 2.81 -1.60
CA ARG A 109 -8.12 1.65 -1.04
C ARG A 109 -9.48 1.41 -1.68
N ILE A 110 -10.25 2.47 -1.94
CA ILE A 110 -11.52 2.38 -2.68
C ILE A 110 -11.28 1.86 -4.09
N PHE A 111 -10.25 2.37 -4.77
CA PHE A 111 -9.87 1.93 -6.11
C PHE A 111 -9.57 0.42 -6.16
N TYR A 112 -8.65 -0.06 -5.32
CA TYR A 112 -8.29 -1.49 -5.32
C TYR A 112 -9.43 -2.40 -4.86
N SER A 113 -10.28 -1.93 -3.94
CA SER A 113 -11.47 -2.70 -3.54
C SER A 113 -12.45 -2.85 -4.69
N ARG A 114 -12.63 -1.80 -5.51
CA ARG A 114 -13.48 -1.87 -6.70
C ARG A 114 -12.90 -2.79 -7.76
N ASP A 115 -11.61 -2.62 -8.06
CA ASP A 115 -10.90 -3.48 -9.01
C ASP A 115 -11.01 -4.97 -8.62
N SER A 116 -10.86 -5.29 -7.33
CA SER A 116 -11.06 -6.65 -6.82
C SER A 116 -12.48 -7.17 -7.02
N LEU A 117 -13.52 -6.33 -6.86
CA LEU A 117 -14.91 -6.72 -7.07
C LEU A 117 -15.29 -6.85 -8.55
N GLU A 118 -14.62 -6.12 -9.44
CA GLU A 118 -14.83 -6.18 -10.88
C GLU A 118 -14.10 -7.37 -11.53
N THR A 119 -12.91 -7.69 -11.03
CA THR A 119 -12.08 -8.82 -11.52
C THR A 119 -12.44 -10.16 -10.88
N ALA A 120 -13.28 -10.16 -9.84
CA ALA A 120 -13.79 -11.38 -9.22
C ALA A 120 -14.53 -12.29 -10.24
N PRO A 121 -14.58 -13.61 -9.99
CA PRO A 121 -15.27 -14.55 -10.87
C PRO A 121 -16.71 -14.12 -11.16
N ASN A 122 -17.14 -14.25 -12.42
CA ASN A 122 -18.51 -13.96 -12.82
C ASN A 122 -19.46 -15.06 -12.32
N TYR A 123 -19.81 -15.02 -11.03
CA TYR A 123 -20.67 -16.01 -10.39
C TYR A 123 -22.06 -16.09 -11.02
N ALA A 124 -22.59 -14.99 -11.56
CA ALA A 124 -23.85 -15.01 -12.30
C ALA A 124 -23.73 -15.81 -13.62
N GLY A 125 -22.59 -15.75 -14.28
CA GLY A 125 -22.25 -16.60 -15.43
C GLY A 125 -22.07 -18.07 -15.03
N LEU A 126 -21.35 -18.32 -13.93
CA LEU A 126 -21.11 -19.68 -13.42
C LEU A 126 -22.41 -20.38 -13.00
N ALA A 127 -23.33 -19.67 -12.32
CA ALA A 127 -24.64 -20.19 -11.94
C ALA A 127 -25.50 -20.64 -13.14
N LYS A 128 -25.36 -19.98 -14.30
CA LYS A 128 -26.10 -20.35 -15.52
C LYS A 128 -25.59 -21.63 -16.17
N LEU A 129 -24.30 -21.92 -16.00
CA LEU A 129 -23.62 -23.08 -16.59
C LEU A 129 -23.61 -24.29 -15.66
N GLU A 130 -23.84 -24.08 -14.36
CA GLU A 130 -23.83 -25.12 -13.35
C GLU A 130 -25.08 -26.01 -13.41
N LYS A 131 -24.85 -27.32 -13.39
CA LYS A 131 -25.89 -28.37 -13.46
C LYS A 131 -26.20 -28.95 -12.09
N ASP A 132 -25.25 -28.90 -11.15
CA ASP A 132 -25.48 -29.31 -9.77
C ASP A 132 -26.32 -28.24 -9.04
N PRO A 133 -27.51 -28.59 -8.53
CA PRO A 133 -28.40 -27.62 -7.87
C PRO A 133 -27.77 -26.98 -6.62
N VAL A 134 -26.93 -27.71 -5.88
CA VAL A 134 -26.27 -27.20 -4.68
C VAL A 134 -25.19 -26.17 -5.03
N ASN A 135 -24.39 -26.45 -6.07
CA ASN A 135 -23.36 -25.50 -6.51
C ASN A 135 -23.97 -24.30 -7.23
N LYS A 136 -25.07 -24.50 -7.95
CA LYS A 136 -25.82 -23.42 -8.59
C LYS A 136 -26.35 -22.42 -7.55
N GLU A 137 -26.98 -22.92 -6.49
CA GLU A 137 -27.48 -22.06 -5.39
C GLU A 137 -26.34 -21.26 -4.73
N LYS A 138 -25.18 -21.90 -4.52
CA LYS A 138 -23.98 -21.21 -4.02
C LYS A 138 -23.56 -20.08 -4.95
N TYR A 139 -23.43 -20.33 -6.25
CA TYR A 139 -23.05 -19.29 -7.21
C TYR A 139 -24.08 -18.16 -7.30
N GLU A 140 -25.38 -18.45 -7.22
CA GLU A 140 -26.42 -17.42 -7.18
C GLU A 140 -26.31 -16.55 -5.91
N LYS A 141 -25.99 -17.17 -4.76
CA LYS A 141 -25.74 -16.45 -3.50
C LYS A 141 -24.47 -15.60 -3.59
N SER A 142 -23.38 -16.14 -4.10
CA SER A 142 -22.13 -15.40 -4.34
C SER A 142 -22.35 -14.20 -5.26
N ALA A 143 -23.12 -14.36 -6.34
CA ALA A 143 -23.47 -13.27 -7.25
C ALA A 143 -24.23 -12.13 -6.54
N LYS A 144 -25.20 -12.47 -5.69
CA LYS A 144 -25.95 -11.47 -4.90
C LYS A 144 -25.06 -10.74 -3.90
N ILE A 145 -24.18 -11.47 -3.20
CA ILE A 145 -23.21 -10.86 -2.26
C ILE A 145 -22.28 -9.91 -3.00
N MET A 146 -21.77 -10.31 -4.16
CA MET A 146 -20.89 -9.46 -4.97
C MET A 146 -21.56 -8.18 -5.43
N GLU A 147 -22.80 -8.26 -5.88
CA GLU A 147 -23.57 -7.07 -6.28
C GLU A 147 -23.81 -6.13 -5.10
N GLN A 148 -24.17 -6.68 -3.93
CA GLN A 148 -24.34 -5.89 -2.71
C GLN A 148 -23.04 -5.20 -2.29
N LYS A 149 -21.88 -5.87 -2.40
CA LYS A 149 -20.58 -5.26 -2.10
C LYS A 149 -20.26 -4.09 -3.02
N LYS A 150 -20.56 -4.20 -4.32
CA LYS A 150 -20.37 -3.10 -5.28
C LYS A 150 -21.21 -1.89 -4.91
N LEU A 151 -22.51 -2.10 -4.67
CA LEU A 151 -23.43 -1.02 -4.27
C LEU A 151 -22.98 -0.31 -2.98
N LEU A 152 -22.54 -1.08 -1.98
CA LEU A 152 -22.07 -0.52 -0.71
C LEU A 152 -20.72 0.20 -0.85
N LEU A 153 -19.82 -0.29 -1.70
CA LEU A 153 -18.56 0.40 -2.00
C LEU A 153 -18.80 1.72 -2.74
N ASP A 154 -19.76 1.75 -3.68
CA ASP A 154 -20.19 2.99 -4.35
C ASP A 154 -20.74 4.02 -3.33
N GLN A 155 -21.49 3.55 -2.33
CA GLN A 155 -21.99 4.41 -1.27
C GLN A 155 -20.84 4.94 -0.38
N VAL A 156 -19.84 4.11 -0.07
CA VAL A 156 -18.64 4.56 0.68
C VAL A 156 -17.87 5.62 -0.10
N GLU A 157 -17.68 5.44 -1.41
CA GLU A 157 -17.00 6.44 -2.25
C GLU A 157 -17.79 7.75 -2.31
N LYS A 158 -19.11 7.66 -2.43
CA LYS A 158 -19.99 8.83 -2.44
C LYS A 158 -19.91 9.59 -1.10
N ASP A 159 -20.06 8.89 0.02
CA ASP A 159 -19.98 9.48 1.36
C ASP A 159 -18.61 10.13 1.60
N PHE A 160 -17.54 9.49 1.12
CA PHE A 160 -16.18 10.02 1.17
C PHE A 160 -16.03 11.32 0.37
N LYS A 161 -16.49 11.35 -0.89
CA LYS A 161 -16.46 12.55 -1.75
C LYS A 161 -17.29 13.70 -1.18
N GLU A 162 -18.39 13.38 -0.51
CA GLU A 162 -19.29 14.34 0.14
C GLU A 162 -18.82 14.75 1.55
N GLY A 163 -17.73 14.18 2.07
CA GLY A 163 -17.19 14.49 3.40
C GLY A 163 -18.10 14.05 4.56
N LYS A 164 -18.95 13.05 4.34
CA LYS A 164 -19.94 12.55 5.31
C LYS A 164 -19.36 11.45 6.20
N GLY A 165 -18.39 11.80 7.04
CA GLY A 165 -17.77 10.87 8.01
C GLY A 165 -16.29 11.12 8.24
N THR A 166 -15.67 10.22 8.99
CA THR A 166 -14.23 10.21 9.27
C THR A 166 -13.49 9.16 8.44
N PHE A 167 -12.17 9.33 8.28
CA PHE A 167 -11.33 8.34 7.59
C PHE A 167 -11.37 6.95 8.22
N GLU A 168 -11.48 6.87 9.54
CA GLU A 168 -11.57 5.60 10.29
C GLU A 168 -12.89 4.88 10.02
N GLU A 169 -14.01 5.63 9.97
CA GLU A 169 -15.32 5.07 9.64
C GLU A 169 -15.37 4.50 8.22
N TRP A 170 -14.80 5.20 7.24
CA TRP A 170 -14.77 4.72 5.86
C TRP A 170 -13.87 3.50 5.70
N ASN A 171 -12.68 3.50 6.32
CA ASN A 171 -11.79 2.34 6.34
C ASN A 171 -12.47 1.11 6.96
N LYS A 172 -13.15 1.29 8.10
CA LYS A 172 -13.89 0.21 8.77
C LYS A 172 -15.01 -0.35 7.89
N ARG A 173 -15.77 0.50 7.20
CA ARG A 173 -16.81 0.05 6.26
C ARG A 173 -16.22 -0.77 5.11
N ILE A 174 -15.07 -0.37 4.56
CA ILE A 174 -14.37 -1.14 3.53
C ILE A 174 -13.90 -2.49 4.09
N ASP A 175 -13.33 -2.52 5.29
CA ASP A 175 -12.93 -3.76 5.97
C ASP A 175 -14.09 -4.73 6.16
N GLU A 176 -15.22 -4.23 6.65
CA GLU A 176 -16.45 -5.01 6.83
C GLU A 176 -16.98 -5.55 5.50
N LEU A 177 -16.93 -4.75 4.43
CA LEU A 177 -17.34 -5.17 3.09
C LEU A 177 -16.47 -6.31 2.56
N MET A 178 -15.15 -6.21 2.73
CA MET A 178 -14.22 -7.21 2.21
C MET A 178 -14.24 -8.50 3.03
N ALA A 179 -14.54 -8.43 4.33
CA ALA A 179 -14.63 -9.59 5.21
C ALA A 179 -15.82 -10.52 4.94
N ILE A 180 -16.86 -10.09 4.23
CA ILE A 180 -18.02 -10.93 3.89
C ILE A 180 -17.58 -12.03 2.90
N ASP A 181 -17.55 -13.29 3.36
CA ASP A 181 -17.18 -14.43 2.53
C ASP A 181 -18.22 -14.66 1.42
N GLN A 182 -17.74 -14.79 0.18
CA GLN A 182 -18.57 -14.97 -1.01
C GLN A 182 -18.95 -16.44 -1.22
N CYS A 183 -18.24 -17.38 -0.56
CA CYS A 183 -18.32 -18.82 -0.82
C CYS A 183 -19.00 -19.64 0.29
N ARG A 184 -19.58 -18.98 1.31
CA ARG A 184 -20.37 -19.61 2.39
C ARG A 184 -21.87 -19.52 2.17
#